data_AF-F2TBC6-F1
#
_entry.id   AF-F2TBC6-F1
#
_cell.length_a   1.000
_cell.length_b   1.000
_cell.length_c   1.000
_cell.angle_alpha   90.00
_cell.angle_beta   90.00
_cell.angle_gamma   90.00
#
_symmetry.space_group_name_H-M   'P 1'
#
loop_
_entity.id
_entity.type
_entity.pdbx_description
1 polymer ?
#
loop_
_entity_poly.entity_id
_entity_poly.type
_entity_poly.pdbx_seq_one_letter_code
_entity_poly.pdbx_strand_id
1 'polypeptide(L)'
;MATASDKARFYLEQLVPEFKEFEKKKIFSKDEISAILKKRSDFEHRINATGPKPADYAQYVEYEMNLDTLRRKRVKRLGVKSPMHTGQRRVFFILDRATKKFHGDISLWMQYIEYARRQKAYKKLGRIFMNALRLHPTKVELWICAARYALEDHGDMTQARSYMQRGLRFCKSSKLLWLQYAKLEMIYITRIATRQQILGLDGSRKSPSATADDSATDPNADVIALPVVTEEDINPSLEKEDGIDEAALENLNSTPALTGAIPIAIFDAAMRQFGNDTAIGHDFYTMVSEFTKTPCLRRVLSHIVETMMASDPKSSHAQICYIMLPTAAIEITSAQFPRAFGTSLSRLKECNNQNTTGNKSLPKEVVAWLQPLVTTEGLDPALCKVMTTTLRNAQGSLS
;
A
#
# COMPACT_ATOMS: atom_id res chain seq x y z
N MET A 1 -29.47 26.13 -27.76
CA MET A 1 -28.69 25.11 -27.02
C MET A 1 -29.11 23.75 -27.54
N ALA A 2 -28.20 22.86 -27.91
CA ALA A 2 -28.55 21.50 -28.36
C ALA A 2 -29.41 20.80 -27.29
N THR A 3 -30.56 20.25 -27.68
CA THR A 3 -31.47 19.58 -26.75
C THR A 3 -30.77 18.33 -26.16
N ALA A 4 -31.21 17.87 -24.98
CA ALA A 4 -30.70 16.63 -24.40
C ALA A 4 -30.82 15.43 -25.36
N SER A 5 -31.85 15.45 -26.21
CA SER A 5 -32.10 14.47 -27.26
C SER A 5 -31.06 14.54 -28.39
N ASP A 6 -30.68 15.75 -28.83
CA ASP A 6 -29.67 15.92 -29.89
C ASP A 6 -28.28 15.45 -29.44
N LYS A 7 -27.93 15.71 -28.17
CA LYS A 7 -26.68 15.22 -27.58
C LYS A 7 -26.67 13.69 -27.46
N ALA A 8 -27.79 13.09 -27.05
CA ALA A 8 -27.91 11.64 -26.98
C ALA A 8 -27.78 11.00 -28.38
N ARG A 9 -28.47 11.56 -29.39
CA ARG A 9 -28.35 11.11 -30.79
C ARG A 9 -26.92 11.16 -31.30
N PHE A 10 -26.22 12.27 -31.07
CA PHE A 10 -24.82 12.43 -31.47
C PHE A 10 -23.93 11.31 -30.90
N TYR A 11 -24.07 10.98 -29.61
CA TYR A 11 -23.28 9.89 -29.02
C TYR A 11 -23.66 8.52 -29.56
N LEU A 12 -24.94 8.27 -29.87
CA LEU A 12 -25.41 7.01 -30.47
C LEU A 12 -24.90 6.83 -31.90
N GLU A 13 -24.85 7.89 -32.70
CA GLU A 13 -24.33 7.87 -34.06
C GLU A 13 -22.84 7.49 -34.10
N GLN A 14 -22.05 7.94 -33.12
CA GLN A 14 -20.65 7.55 -32.98
C GLN A 14 -20.44 6.03 -32.75
N LEU A 15 -21.48 5.30 -32.29
CA LEU A 15 -21.40 3.86 -32.03
C LEU A 15 -21.70 3.01 -33.27
N VAL A 16 -22.31 3.60 -34.30
CA VAL A 16 -22.78 2.87 -35.50
C VAL A 16 -21.65 2.11 -36.20
N PRO A 17 -20.43 2.66 -36.38
CA PRO A 17 -19.35 1.91 -37.02
C PRO A 17 -18.93 0.65 -36.23
N GLU A 18 -18.92 0.72 -34.90
CA GLU A 18 -18.57 -0.41 -34.04
C GLU A 18 -19.62 -1.52 -34.13
N PHE A 19 -20.90 -1.16 -34.13
CA PHE A 19 -21.98 -2.15 -34.26
C PHE A 19 -21.98 -2.84 -35.62
N LYS A 20 -21.71 -2.11 -36.71
CA LYS A 20 -21.52 -2.71 -38.04
C LYS A 20 -20.36 -3.71 -38.06
N GLU A 21 -19.28 -3.42 -37.34
CA GLU A 21 -18.17 -4.35 -37.21
C GLU A 21 -18.55 -5.62 -36.43
N PHE A 22 -19.31 -5.47 -35.34
CA PHE A 22 -19.80 -6.61 -34.55
C PHE A 22 -20.75 -7.52 -35.32
N GLU A 23 -21.60 -6.93 -36.16
CA GLU A 23 -22.49 -7.65 -37.07
C GLU A 23 -21.69 -8.42 -38.13
N LYS A 24 -20.76 -7.73 -38.81
CA LYS A 24 -19.89 -8.34 -39.84
C LYS A 24 -19.09 -9.52 -39.29
N LYS A 25 -18.62 -9.40 -38.05
CA LYS A 25 -17.83 -10.43 -37.35
C LYS A 25 -18.70 -11.47 -36.63
N LYS A 26 -20.04 -11.39 -36.74
CA LYS A 26 -21.01 -12.26 -36.08
C LYS A 26 -20.77 -12.42 -34.58
N ILE A 27 -20.27 -11.36 -33.92
CA ILE A 27 -20.04 -11.35 -32.46
C ILE A 27 -21.38 -11.18 -31.72
N PHE A 28 -22.28 -10.39 -32.30
CA PHE A 28 -23.64 -10.16 -31.82
C PHE A 28 -24.63 -10.32 -32.98
N SER A 29 -25.83 -10.79 -32.69
CA SER A 29 -26.94 -10.81 -33.66
C SER A 29 -27.55 -9.41 -33.83
N LYS A 30 -28.34 -9.20 -34.90
CA LYS A 30 -29.05 -7.94 -35.13
C LYS A 30 -30.02 -7.60 -33.99
N ASP A 31 -30.68 -8.61 -33.43
CA ASP A 31 -31.64 -8.45 -32.33
C ASP A 31 -30.93 -8.05 -31.03
N GLU A 32 -29.78 -8.67 -30.75
CA GLU A 32 -28.93 -8.30 -29.61
C GLU A 32 -28.39 -6.87 -29.75
N ILE A 33 -27.93 -6.49 -30.95
CA ILE A 33 -27.45 -5.13 -31.23
C ILE A 33 -28.58 -4.13 -31.00
N SER A 34 -29.80 -4.43 -31.45
CA SER A 34 -30.98 -3.57 -31.24
C SER A 34 -31.32 -3.43 -29.75
N ALA A 35 -31.25 -4.52 -28.98
CA ALA A 35 -31.44 -4.48 -27.54
C ALA A 35 -30.35 -3.66 -26.82
N ILE A 36 -29.08 -3.81 -27.22
CA ILE A 36 -27.97 -3.00 -26.70
C ILE A 36 -28.17 -1.53 -27.03
N LEU A 37 -28.56 -1.20 -28.26
CA LEU A 37 -28.79 0.17 -28.70
C LEU A 37 -29.93 0.83 -27.90
N LYS A 38 -31.03 0.10 -27.67
CA LYS A 38 -32.14 0.58 -26.83
C LYS A 38 -31.67 0.89 -25.41
N LYS A 39 -30.96 -0.04 -24.76
CA LYS A 39 -30.42 0.17 -23.42
C LYS A 39 -29.44 1.34 -23.34
N ARG A 40 -28.54 1.49 -24.33
CA ARG A 40 -27.63 2.63 -24.41
C ARG A 40 -28.35 3.95 -24.63
N SER A 41 -29.39 3.96 -25.46
CA SER A 41 -30.23 5.13 -25.66
C SER A 41 -30.89 5.57 -24.36
N ASP A 42 -31.44 4.63 -23.59
CA ASP A 42 -32.06 4.90 -22.29
C ASP A 42 -31.04 5.54 -21.32
N PHE A 43 -29.81 5.00 -21.26
CA PHE A 43 -28.74 5.57 -20.42
C PHE A 43 -28.28 6.95 -20.89
N GLU A 44 -28.09 7.17 -22.20
CA GLU A 44 -27.69 8.48 -22.72
C GLU A 44 -28.78 9.55 -22.50
N HIS A 45 -30.07 9.19 -22.61
CA HIS A 45 -31.15 10.11 -22.24
C HIS A 45 -31.14 10.41 -20.74
N ARG A 46 -30.97 9.41 -19.86
CA ARG A 46 -30.87 9.63 -18.41
C ARG A 46 -29.71 10.54 -18.03
N ILE A 47 -28.54 10.35 -18.64
CA ILE A 47 -27.33 11.12 -18.33
C ILE A 47 -27.40 12.56 -18.87
N ASN A 48 -28.02 12.75 -20.04
CA ASN A 48 -28.16 14.05 -20.68
C ASN A 48 -29.43 14.80 -20.22
N ALA A 49 -30.32 14.17 -19.46
CA ALA A 49 -31.48 14.80 -18.84
C ALA A 49 -31.09 15.94 -17.88
N THR A 50 -32.08 16.76 -17.54
CA THR A 50 -31.93 17.86 -16.58
C THR A 50 -31.79 17.27 -15.17
N GLY A 51 -30.56 17.26 -14.64
CA GLY A 51 -30.25 16.76 -13.29
C GLY A 51 -30.00 15.25 -13.20
N PRO A 52 -28.98 14.70 -13.88
CA PRO A 52 -28.60 13.31 -13.67
C PRO A 52 -28.05 13.11 -12.26
N LYS A 53 -27.98 11.85 -11.81
CA LYS A 53 -27.36 11.46 -10.54
C LYS A 53 -26.03 10.75 -10.80
N PRO A 54 -25.07 10.82 -9.86
CA PRO A 54 -23.85 10.00 -9.93
C PRO A 54 -24.13 8.51 -10.13
N ALA A 55 -25.19 7.99 -9.50
CA ALA A 55 -25.63 6.61 -9.63
C ALA A 55 -25.99 6.21 -11.07
N ASP A 56 -26.54 7.13 -11.89
CA ASP A 56 -26.88 6.85 -13.28
C ASP A 56 -25.62 6.56 -14.12
N TYR A 57 -24.53 7.31 -13.86
CA TYR A 57 -23.24 7.06 -14.48
C TYR A 57 -22.62 5.75 -14.00
N ALA A 58 -22.68 5.46 -12.70
CA ALA A 58 -22.15 4.21 -12.15
C ALA A 58 -22.87 2.98 -12.75
N GLN A 59 -24.20 3.01 -12.85
CA GLN A 59 -25.00 1.95 -13.50
C GLN A 59 -24.65 1.82 -14.99
N TYR A 60 -24.48 2.94 -15.69
CA TYR A 60 -24.11 2.89 -17.10
C TYR A 60 -22.71 2.29 -17.30
N VAL A 61 -21.76 2.69 -16.46
CA VAL A 61 -20.40 2.14 -16.46
C VAL A 61 -20.41 0.64 -16.18
N GLU A 62 -21.15 0.18 -15.18
CA GLU A 62 -21.28 -1.24 -14.86
C GLU A 62 -21.86 -2.05 -16.04
N TYR A 63 -22.92 -1.53 -16.67
CA TYR A 63 -23.49 -2.13 -17.87
C TYR A 63 -22.46 -2.26 -19.00
N GLU A 64 -21.69 -1.20 -19.28
CA GLU A 64 -20.66 -1.23 -20.32
C GLU A 64 -19.48 -2.14 -19.97
N MET A 65 -19.10 -2.24 -18.68
CA MET A 65 -18.11 -3.23 -18.24
C MET A 65 -18.60 -4.65 -18.49
N ASN A 66 -19.85 -4.95 -18.13
CA ASN A 66 -20.45 -6.27 -18.33
C ASN A 66 -20.54 -6.61 -19.82
N LEU A 67 -20.94 -5.66 -20.66
CA LEU A 67 -20.97 -5.84 -22.11
C LEU A 67 -19.57 -6.07 -22.70
N ASP A 68 -18.54 -5.36 -22.22
CA ASP A 68 -17.16 -5.56 -22.63
C ASP A 68 -16.66 -6.96 -22.23
N THR A 69 -16.98 -7.44 -21.03
CA THR A 69 -16.64 -8.82 -20.62
C THR A 69 -17.33 -9.87 -21.48
N LEU A 70 -18.61 -9.68 -21.81
CA LEU A 70 -19.36 -10.57 -22.70
C LEU A 70 -18.73 -10.59 -24.09
N ARG A 71 -18.37 -9.41 -24.64
CA ARG A 71 -17.66 -9.31 -25.92
C ARG A 71 -16.35 -10.09 -25.87
N ARG A 72 -15.51 -9.88 -24.84
CA ARG A 72 -14.22 -10.58 -24.70
C ARG A 72 -14.39 -12.11 -24.70
N LYS A 73 -15.39 -12.63 -23.96
CA LYS A 73 -15.69 -14.07 -23.93
C LYS A 73 -16.12 -14.60 -25.30
N ARG A 74 -16.99 -13.88 -26.02
CA ARG A 74 -17.45 -14.28 -27.37
C ARG A 74 -16.33 -14.23 -28.40
N VAL A 75 -15.51 -13.18 -28.35
CA VAL A 75 -14.33 -13.03 -29.21
C VAL A 75 -13.35 -14.19 -29.01
N LYS A 76 -13.08 -14.58 -27.75
CA LYS A 76 -12.24 -15.74 -27.45
C LYS A 76 -12.82 -17.05 -27.98
N ARG A 77 -14.14 -17.24 -27.87
CA ARG A 77 -14.85 -18.43 -28.37
C ARG A 77 -14.85 -18.52 -29.90
N LEU A 78 -15.04 -17.39 -30.59
CA LEU A 78 -15.12 -17.33 -32.05
C LEU A 78 -13.75 -17.24 -32.74
N GLY A 79 -12.67 -17.01 -31.99
CA GLY A 79 -11.31 -16.86 -32.55
C GLY A 79 -11.13 -15.63 -33.44
N VAL A 80 -12.04 -14.65 -33.39
CA VAL A 80 -12.03 -13.49 -34.28
C VAL A 80 -11.09 -12.41 -33.77
N LYS A 81 -10.23 -11.84 -34.63
CA LYS A 81 -9.45 -10.65 -34.29
C LYS A 81 -10.36 -9.41 -34.25
N SER A 82 -10.66 -8.90 -33.07
CA SER A 82 -11.45 -7.68 -32.83
C SER A 82 -10.58 -6.63 -32.13
N PRO A 83 -10.74 -5.32 -32.42
CA PRO A 83 -10.03 -4.28 -31.71
C PRO A 83 -10.27 -4.41 -30.20
N MET A 84 -9.19 -4.61 -29.44
CA MET A 84 -9.28 -5.01 -28.03
C MET A 84 -9.85 -3.90 -27.14
N HIS A 85 -9.65 -2.63 -27.53
CA HIS A 85 -9.84 -1.46 -26.67
C HIS A 85 -11.14 -0.67 -26.87
N THR A 86 -12.07 -1.11 -27.73
CA THR A 86 -13.26 -0.29 -28.06
C THR A 86 -14.18 -0.09 -26.84
N GLY A 87 -14.51 -1.15 -26.12
CA GLY A 87 -15.30 -1.06 -24.87
C GLY A 87 -14.58 -0.27 -23.78
N GLN A 88 -13.26 -0.44 -23.66
CA GLN A 88 -12.44 0.29 -22.70
C GLN A 88 -12.49 1.82 -22.93
N ARG A 89 -12.38 2.27 -24.19
CA ARG A 89 -12.45 3.69 -24.53
C ARG A 89 -13.80 4.30 -24.14
N ARG A 90 -14.89 3.56 -24.32
CA ARG A 90 -16.25 4.00 -23.94
C ARG A 90 -16.39 4.16 -22.44
N VAL A 91 -16.01 3.15 -21.65
CA VAL A 91 -16.08 3.23 -20.19
C VAL A 91 -15.28 4.43 -19.68
N PHE A 92 -14.07 4.65 -20.22
CA PHE A 92 -13.30 5.83 -19.87
C PHE A 92 -13.96 7.16 -20.28
N PHE A 93 -14.62 7.21 -21.43
CA PHE A 93 -15.33 8.41 -21.87
C PHE A 93 -16.51 8.75 -20.94
N ILE A 94 -17.25 7.73 -20.50
CA ILE A 94 -18.38 7.90 -19.57
C ILE A 94 -17.87 8.37 -18.20
N LEU A 95 -16.80 7.77 -17.67
CA LEU A 95 -16.21 8.15 -16.39
C LEU A 95 -15.58 9.56 -16.44
N ASP A 96 -14.98 9.94 -17.57
CA ASP A 96 -14.47 11.31 -17.78
C ASP A 96 -15.61 12.34 -17.80
N ARG A 97 -16.75 12.03 -18.45
CA ARG A 97 -17.97 12.86 -18.38
C ARG A 97 -18.52 12.92 -16.95
N ALA A 98 -18.56 11.79 -16.25
CA ALA A 98 -19.05 11.70 -14.88
C ALA A 98 -18.26 12.60 -13.93
N THR A 99 -16.93 12.49 -13.96
CA THR A 99 -16.01 13.26 -13.10
C THR A 99 -15.93 14.74 -13.45
N LYS A 100 -16.16 15.12 -14.72
CA LYS A 100 -16.32 16.53 -15.11
C LYS A 100 -17.62 17.15 -14.59
N LYS A 101 -18.72 16.39 -14.61
CA LYS A 101 -20.04 16.87 -14.15
C LYS A 101 -20.17 16.84 -12.62
N PHE A 102 -19.68 15.78 -12.00
CA PHE A 102 -19.70 15.55 -10.55
C PHE A 102 -18.29 15.54 -10.00
N HIS A 103 -17.57 16.65 -10.17
CA HIS A 103 -16.20 16.74 -9.67
C HIS A 103 -16.13 16.49 -8.15
N GLY A 104 -17.18 16.84 -7.38
CA GLY A 104 -17.25 16.67 -5.93
C GLY A 104 -17.33 15.22 -5.42
N ASP A 105 -17.75 14.27 -6.25
CA ASP A 105 -18.02 12.90 -5.81
C ASP A 105 -16.75 12.03 -5.86
N ILE A 106 -16.17 11.78 -4.69
CA ILE A 106 -14.95 10.98 -4.53
C ILE A 106 -15.19 9.52 -4.95
N SER A 107 -16.39 8.98 -4.75
CA SER A 107 -16.70 7.59 -5.11
C SER A 107 -16.58 7.37 -6.62
N LEU A 108 -17.01 8.34 -7.43
CA LEU A 108 -16.83 8.30 -8.89
C LEU A 108 -15.36 8.39 -9.28
N TRP A 109 -14.56 9.23 -8.62
CA TRP A 109 -13.11 9.28 -8.85
C TRP A 109 -12.43 7.96 -8.51
N MET A 110 -12.79 7.33 -7.38
CA MET A 110 -12.26 6.03 -6.98
C MET A 110 -12.65 4.93 -7.97
N GLN A 111 -13.90 4.91 -8.45
CA GLN A 111 -14.34 3.99 -9.50
C GLN A 111 -13.54 4.19 -10.80
N TYR A 112 -13.24 5.44 -11.16
CA TYR A 112 -12.44 5.77 -12.35
C TYR A 112 -10.98 5.32 -12.22
N ILE A 113 -10.37 5.59 -11.06
CA ILE A 113 -9.01 5.17 -10.71
C ILE A 113 -8.90 3.64 -10.76
N GLU A 114 -9.80 2.93 -10.09
CA GLU A 114 -9.80 1.48 -10.01
C GLU A 114 -10.02 0.84 -11.39
N TYR A 115 -10.92 1.39 -12.21
CA TYR A 115 -11.08 0.91 -13.57
C TYR A 115 -9.81 1.11 -14.41
N ALA A 116 -9.19 2.29 -14.34
CA ALA A 116 -7.95 2.55 -15.06
C ALA A 116 -6.79 1.65 -14.61
N ARG A 117 -6.71 1.34 -13.31
CA ARG A 117 -5.76 0.39 -12.71
C ARG A 117 -5.96 -1.00 -13.30
N ARG A 118 -7.20 -1.54 -13.25
CA ARG A 118 -7.53 -2.88 -13.78
C ARG A 118 -7.23 -3.03 -15.27
N GLN A 119 -7.41 -1.96 -16.04
CA GLN A 119 -7.11 -1.98 -17.47
C GLN A 119 -5.63 -1.67 -17.79
N LYS A 120 -4.76 -1.57 -16.78
CA LYS A 120 -3.32 -1.25 -16.91
C LYS A 120 -3.06 0.01 -17.74
N ALA A 121 -3.94 1.01 -17.63
CA ALA A 121 -3.88 2.24 -18.42
C ALA A 121 -3.02 3.31 -17.73
N TYR A 122 -1.74 3.01 -17.51
CA TYR A 122 -0.81 3.74 -16.64
C TYR A 122 -0.73 5.25 -16.92
N LYS A 123 -0.46 5.65 -18.17
CA LYS A 123 -0.38 7.07 -18.57
C LYS A 123 -1.69 7.82 -18.33
N LYS A 124 -2.83 7.15 -18.52
CA LYS A 124 -4.15 7.75 -18.30
C LYS A 124 -4.44 7.87 -16.81
N LEU A 125 -4.08 6.85 -16.03
CA LEU A 125 -4.23 6.85 -14.58
C LEU A 125 -3.43 7.97 -13.90
N GLY A 126 -2.19 8.23 -14.33
CA GLY A 126 -1.44 9.39 -13.85
C GLY A 126 -2.16 10.72 -14.08
N ARG A 127 -2.80 10.91 -15.24
CA ARG A 127 -3.63 12.11 -15.51
C ARG A 127 -4.88 12.16 -14.65
N ILE A 128 -5.52 11.02 -14.40
CA ILE A 128 -6.70 10.93 -13.52
C ILE A 128 -6.34 11.34 -12.10
N PHE A 129 -5.24 10.81 -11.55
CA PHE A 129 -4.75 11.21 -10.23
C PHE A 129 -4.41 12.70 -10.17
N MET A 130 -3.72 13.23 -11.18
CA MET A 130 -3.39 14.66 -11.25
C MET A 130 -4.66 15.54 -11.21
N ASN A 131 -5.68 15.18 -11.99
CA ASN A 131 -6.95 15.91 -12.02
C ASN A 131 -7.71 15.78 -10.68
N ALA A 132 -7.79 14.57 -10.12
CA ALA A 132 -8.47 14.30 -8.86
C ALA A 132 -7.82 15.09 -7.70
N LEU A 133 -6.49 15.03 -7.59
CA LEU A 133 -5.73 15.70 -6.53
C LEU A 133 -5.78 17.23 -6.65
N ARG A 134 -5.82 17.76 -7.88
CA ARG A 134 -5.99 19.20 -8.11
C ARG A 134 -7.35 19.70 -7.62
N LEU A 135 -8.41 18.90 -7.81
CA LEU A 135 -9.76 19.25 -7.40
C LEU A 135 -10.02 18.97 -5.91
N HIS A 136 -9.29 18.01 -5.32
CA HIS A 136 -9.48 17.55 -3.94
C HIS A 136 -8.18 17.52 -3.12
N PRO A 137 -7.45 18.65 -2.99
CA PRO A 137 -6.17 18.67 -2.31
C PRO A 137 -6.27 18.33 -0.82
N THR A 138 -7.42 18.57 -0.19
CA THR A 138 -7.66 18.31 1.25
C THR A 138 -8.05 16.87 1.56
N LYS A 139 -8.28 16.02 0.54
CA LYS A 139 -8.72 14.64 0.73
C LYS A 139 -7.51 13.71 0.84
N VAL A 140 -7.17 13.37 2.08
CA VAL A 140 -6.03 12.53 2.47
C VAL A 140 -6.04 11.16 1.78
N GLU A 141 -7.21 10.52 1.67
CA GLU A 141 -7.37 9.20 1.04
C GLU A 141 -6.87 9.16 -0.41
N LEU A 142 -7.05 10.25 -1.18
CA LEU A 142 -6.59 10.31 -2.57
C LEU A 142 -5.07 10.38 -2.68
N TRP A 143 -4.41 11.09 -1.75
CA TRP A 143 -2.94 11.15 -1.69
C TRP A 143 -2.35 9.78 -1.34
N ILE A 144 -2.93 9.11 -0.35
CA ILE A 144 -2.50 7.77 0.06
C ILE A 144 -2.72 6.78 -1.09
N CYS A 145 -3.88 6.83 -1.75
CA CYS A 145 -4.18 5.98 -2.90
C CYS A 145 -3.18 6.17 -4.05
N ALA A 146 -2.88 7.42 -4.41
CA ALA A 146 -1.92 7.74 -5.47
C ALA A 146 -0.50 7.25 -5.15
N ALA A 147 -0.04 7.47 -3.92
CA ALA A 147 1.28 7.07 -3.48
C ALA A 147 1.43 5.53 -3.39
N ARG A 148 0.43 4.85 -2.82
CA ARG A 148 0.40 3.38 -2.78
C ARG A 148 0.42 2.80 -4.18
N TYR A 149 -0.35 3.37 -5.10
CA TYR A 149 -0.36 2.93 -6.49
C TYR A 149 1.00 3.07 -7.17
N ALA A 150 1.69 4.21 -6.99
CA ALA A 150 3.02 4.41 -7.53
C ALA A 150 4.02 3.34 -7.03
N LEU A 151 3.94 2.95 -5.76
CA LEU A 151 4.83 1.94 -5.18
C LEU A 151 4.42 0.49 -5.54
N GLU A 152 3.14 0.14 -5.41
CA GLU A 152 2.63 -1.23 -5.58
C GLU A 152 2.68 -1.67 -7.06
N ASP A 153 2.21 -0.82 -7.99
CA ASP A 153 2.02 -1.20 -9.39
C ASP A 153 3.19 -0.83 -10.30
N HIS A 154 3.92 0.25 -9.99
CA HIS A 154 5.07 0.72 -10.78
C HIS A 154 6.42 0.50 -10.11
N GLY A 155 6.46 0.29 -8.80
CA GLY A 155 7.72 0.28 -8.04
C GLY A 155 8.39 1.64 -7.92
N ASP A 156 7.73 2.72 -8.37
CA ASP A 156 8.30 4.08 -8.38
C ASP A 156 8.14 4.75 -7.01
N MET A 157 9.15 4.54 -6.16
CA MET A 157 9.22 5.18 -4.84
C MET A 157 9.37 6.71 -4.96
N THR A 158 10.05 7.22 -5.99
CA THR A 158 10.27 8.67 -6.15
C THR A 158 8.95 9.39 -6.37
N GLN A 159 8.09 8.84 -7.25
CA GLN A 159 6.76 9.36 -7.46
C GLN A 159 5.87 9.18 -6.21
N ALA A 160 5.96 8.04 -5.52
CA ALA A 160 5.22 7.81 -4.27
C ALA A 160 5.57 8.85 -3.20
N ARG A 161 6.86 9.12 -2.97
CA ARG A 161 7.36 10.19 -2.08
C ARG A 161 6.83 11.55 -2.51
N SER A 162 6.90 11.86 -3.80
CA SER A 162 6.38 13.12 -4.32
C SER A 162 4.88 13.31 -4.02
N TYR A 163 4.05 12.26 -4.14
CA TYR A 163 2.64 12.35 -3.75
C TYR A 163 2.48 12.57 -2.25
N MET A 164 3.17 11.81 -1.40
CA MET A 164 3.08 11.96 0.06
C MET A 164 3.55 13.34 0.52
N GLN A 165 4.70 13.82 0.04
CA GLN A 165 5.26 15.12 0.38
C GLN A 165 4.37 16.28 -0.08
N ARG A 166 3.78 16.21 -1.29
CA ARG A 166 2.78 17.20 -1.73
C ARG A 166 1.52 17.13 -0.87
N GLY A 167 1.05 15.92 -0.56
CA GLY A 167 -0.09 15.70 0.34
C GLY A 167 0.13 16.35 1.70
N LEU A 168 1.32 16.21 2.29
CA LEU A 168 1.66 16.82 3.57
C LEU A 168 1.65 18.36 3.55
N ARG A 169 1.92 18.99 2.38
CA ARG A 169 1.79 20.45 2.24
C ARG A 169 0.33 20.90 2.36
N PHE A 170 -0.63 20.10 1.91
CA PHE A 170 -2.07 20.42 2.00
C PHE A 170 -2.72 19.91 3.30
N CYS A 171 -2.35 18.71 3.74
CA CYS A 171 -3.00 17.97 4.82
C CYS A 171 -2.08 17.76 6.04
N LYS A 172 -1.33 18.81 6.43
CA LYS A 172 -0.35 18.75 7.53
C LYS A 172 -0.90 18.28 8.88
N SER A 173 -2.19 18.53 9.15
CA SER A 173 -2.87 18.15 10.39
C SER A 173 -3.38 16.71 10.40
N SER A 174 -3.29 15.98 9.28
CA SER A 174 -3.79 14.62 9.20
C SER A 174 -2.77 13.62 9.75
N LYS A 175 -3.04 13.10 10.95
CA LYS A 175 -2.26 12.01 11.57
C LYS A 175 -2.14 10.79 10.63
N LEU A 176 -3.24 10.47 9.94
CA LEU A 176 -3.32 9.35 9.00
C LEU A 176 -2.30 9.47 7.87
N LEU A 177 -2.13 10.67 7.28
CA LEU A 177 -1.20 10.85 6.17
C LEU A 177 0.25 10.63 6.60
N TRP A 178 0.63 11.15 7.78
CA TRP A 178 1.96 10.95 8.35
C TRP A 178 2.25 9.47 8.62
N LEU A 179 1.29 8.77 9.24
CA LEU A 179 1.42 7.34 9.53
C LEU A 179 1.55 6.52 8.24
N GLN A 180 0.71 6.80 7.24
CA GLN A 180 0.75 6.10 5.95
C GLN A 180 2.03 6.40 5.16
N TYR A 181 2.60 7.60 5.29
CA TYR A 181 3.88 7.90 4.65
C TYR A 181 5.03 7.09 5.29
N ALA A 182 5.12 7.05 6.61
CA ALA A 182 6.09 6.23 7.29
C ALA A 182 5.89 4.73 6.99
N LYS A 183 4.64 4.26 6.95
CA LYS A 183 4.30 2.88 6.54
C LYS A 183 4.78 2.57 5.13
N LEU A 184 4.58 3.49 4.19
CA LEU A 184 5.02 3.33 2.80
C LEU A 184 6.54 3.20 2.69
N GLU A 185 7.30 3.99 3.45
CA GLU A 185 8.76 3.88 3.50
C GLU A 185 9.20 2.56 4.13
N MET A 186 8.58 2.13 5.23
CA MET A 186 8.88 0.83 5.86
C MET A 186 8.64 -0.32 4.89
N ILE A 187 7.51 -0.33 4.16
CA ILE A 187 7.22 -1.34 3.13
C ILE A 187 8.35 -1.40 2.08
N TYR A 188 8.85 -0.26 1.64
CA TYR A 188 9.91 -0.22 0.64
C TYR A 188 11.24 -0.73 1.16
N ILE A 189 11.62 -0.37 2.40
CA ILE A 189 12.82 -0.91 3.04
C ILE A 189 12.72 -2.44 3.15
N THR A 190 11.56 -2.96 3.58
CA THR A 190 11.33 -4.41 3.63
C THR A 190 11.45 -5.02 2.23
N ARG A 191 10.87 -4.40 1.19
CA ARG A 191 10.99 -4.90 -0.20
C ARG A 191 12.44 -4.94 -0.67
N ILE A 192 13.24 -3.90 -0.41
CA ILE A 192 14.67 -3.89 -0.75
C ILE A 192 15.41 -5.00 0.01
N ALA A 193 15.21 -5.09 1.33
CA ALA A 193 15.88 -6.10 2.16
C ALA A 193 15.54 -7.52 1.70
N THR A 194 14.25 -7.82 1.44
CA THR A 194 13.84 -9.14 0.90
C THR A 194 14.47 -9.42 -0.46
N ARG A 195 14.61 -8.40 -1.33
CA ARG A 195 15.27 -8.55 -2.63
C ARG A 195 16.76 -8.85 -2.47
N GLN A 196 17.46 -8.16 -1.57
CA GLN A 196 18.87 -8.44 -1.29
C GLN A 196 19.08 -9.85 -0.73
N GLN A 197 18.19 -10.29 0.17
CA GLN A 197 18.19 -11.64 0.71
C GLN A 197 17.98 -12.70 -0.39
N ILE A 198 17.04 -12.49 -1.32
CA ILE A 198 16.79 -13.40 -2.44
C ILE A 198 17.97 -13.43 -3.42
N LEU A 199 18.60 -12.27 -3.68
CA LEU A 199 19.77 -12.18 -4.57
C LEU A 199 21.06 -12.70 -3.92
N GLY A 200 21.02 -13.12 -2.64
CA GLY A 200 22.20 -13.62 -1.93
C GLY A 200 23.27 -12.56 -1.67
N LEU A 201 22.90 -11.27 -1.75
CA LEU A 201 23.78 -10.13 -1.50
C LEU A 201 23.93 -9.80 0.00
N ASP A 202 23.19 -10.52 0.84
CA ASP A 202 23.24 -10.42 2.30
C ASP A 202 24.43 -11.21 2.84
N GLY A 203 25.66 -10.82 2.46
CA GLY A 203 26.95 -11.16 3.10
C GLY A 203 27.27 -12.63 3.44
N SER A 204 26.41 -13.58 3.11
CA SER A 204 26.42 -14.96 3.59
C SER A 204 26.34 -15.90 2.40
N ARG A 205 27.26 -15.74 1.45
CA ARG A 205 27.89 -16.93 0.89
C ARG A 205 28.74 -17.52 2.02
N LYS A 206 28.19 -18.49 2.74
CA LYS A 206 29.05 -19.58 3.24
C LYS A 206 29.72 -20.14 1.99
N SER A 207 30.98 -19.82 1.80
CA SER A 207 31.87 -20.49 0.87
C SER A 207 31.60 -22.00 0.97
N PRO A 208 31.16 -22.67 -0.11
CA PRO A 208 31.17 -24.12 -0.14
C PRO A 208 32.63 -24.53 0.08
N SER A 209 32.85 -25.31 1.14
CA SER A 209 34.13 -25.96 1.38
C SER A 209 34.61 -26.63 0.11
N ALA A 210 35.86 -26.36 -0.25
CA ALA A 210 36.56 -27.07 -1.30
C ALA A 210 36.49 -28.59 -1.07
N THR A 211 35.76 -29.27 -1.95
CA THR A 211 36.08 -30.63 -2.39
C THR A 211 35.83 -30.66 -3.89
N ALA A 212 36.92 -30.77 -4.64
CA ALA A 212 36.91 -31.15 -6.04
C ALA A 212 36.16 -32.49 -6.20
N ASP A 213 35.24 -32.57 -7.16
CA ASP A 213 35.44 -33.51 -8.26
C ASP A 213 34.59 -33.14 -9.48
N ASP A 214 35.06 -33.66 -10.60
CA ASP A 214 34.86 -33.24 -11.98
C ASP A 214 33.52 -33.68 -12.63
N SER A 215 33.27 -33.09 -13.81
CA SER A 215 32.47 -33.59 -14.94
C SER A 215 31.05 -33.07 -15.22
N ALA A 216 30.92 -32.70 -16.50
CA ALA A 216 29.76 -32.77 -17.40
C ALA A 216 28.79 -31.57 -17.46
N THR A 217 29.12 -30.67 -18.37
CA THR A 217 28.25 -29.75 -19.11
C THR A 217 26.99 -30.46 -19.64
N ASP A 218 25.81 -30.09 -19.14
CA ASP A 218 24.52 -30.42 -19.77
C ASP A 218 24.01 -29.19 -20.55
N PRO A 219 23.93 -29.24 -21.89
CA PRO A 219 23.51 -28.12 -22.72
C PRO A 219 21.98 -27.98 -22.85
N ASN A 220 21.16 -28.63 -22.02
CA ASN A 220 19.70 -28.60 -22.21
C ASN A 220 18.86 -28.38 -20.92
N ALA A 221 19.24 -27.41 -20.09
CA ALA A 221 18.40 -26.91 -19.00
C ALA A 221 17.52 -25.74 -19.48
N ASP A 222 16.21 -25.98 -19.52
CA ASP A 222 15.15 -25.03 -19.89
C ASP A 222 15.18 -23.80 -18.95
N VAL A 223 15.76 -22.70 -19.42
CA VAL A 223 15.88 -21.44 -18.67
C VAL A 223 14.51 -20.77 -18.61
N ILE A 224 13.87 -20.80 -17.44
CA ILE A 224 12.73 -19.93 -17.16
C ILE A 224 13.25 -18.49 -17.18
N ALA A 225 12.93 -17.75 -18.24
CA ALA A 225 13.22 -16.32 -18.34
C ALA A 225 12.47 -15.56 -17.23
N LEU A 226 13.18 -15.21 -16.17
CA LEU A 226 12.74 -14.20 -15.22
C LEU A 226 12.54 -12.86 -15.98
N PRO A 227 11.56 -12.03 -15.58
CA PRO A 227 11.33 -10.74 -16.21
C PRO A 227 12.63 -9.91 -16.20
N VAL A 228 13.10 -9.54 -17.40
CA VAL A 228 14.23 -8.63 -17.58
C VAL A 228 13.87 -7.29 -16.92
N VAL A 229 14.56 -6.97 -15.83
CA VAL A 229 14.54 -5.64 -15.23
C VAL A 229 15.47 -4.77 -16.07
N THR A 230 14.91 -3.71 -16.64
CA THR A 230 15.65 -2.69 -17.39
C THR A 230 16.46 -1.81 -16.45
N GLU A 231 17.63 -1.39 -16.92
CA GLU A 231 18.64 -0.57 -16.23
C GLU A 231 18.10 0.77 -15.65
N GLU A 232 16.90 1.20 -16.05
CA GLU A 232 16.23 2.42 -15.57
C GLU A 232 15.71 2.33 -14.12
N ASP A 233 15.60 1.14 -13.54
CA ASP A 233 15.07 0.93 -12.17
C ASP A 233 16.10 1.14 -11.05
N ILE A 234 17.38 1.33 -11.37
CA ILE A 234 18.47 1.35 -10.37
C ILE A 234 19.11 2.73 -10.22
N ASN A 235 19.30 3.53 -11.28
CA ASN A 235 19.64 4.96 -11.22
C ASN A 235 19.75 5.55 -12.64
N PRO A 236 19.21 6.75 -12.95
CA PRO A 236 19.26 7.34 -14.29
C PRO A 236 20.63 7.99 -14.65
N SER A 237 21.73 7.66 -13.97
CA SER A 237 23.02 8.35 -14.15
C SER A 237 24.28 7.51 -14.01
N LEU A 238 24.21 6.18 -14.17
CA LEU A 238 25.42 5.35 -14.21
C LEU A 238 25.47 4.55 -15.51
N GLU A 239 26.49 4.86 -16.32
CA GLU A 239 26.86 4.12 -17.51
C GLU A 239 27.35 2.71 -17.14
N LYS A 240 27.18 1.79 -18.09
CA LYS A 240 27.43 0.35 -17.95
C LYS A 240 28.92 0.06 -17.70
N GLU A 241 29.22 -0.59 -16.58
CA GLU A 241 30.37 -1.49 -16.51
C GLU A 241 29.94 -2.83 -15.90
N ASP A 242 30.09 -3.88 -16.70
CA ASP A 242 29.85 -5.27 -16.34
C ASP A 242 30.93 -5.73 -15.34
N GLY A 243 30.57 -5.73 -14.07
CA GLY A 243 31.36 -6.30 -12.98
C GLY A 243 30.60 -6.17 -11.68
N ILE A 244 30.20 -7.31 -11.08
CA ILE A 244 29.62 -7.30 -9.72
C ILE A 244 30.77 -7.06 -8.75
N ASP A 245 31.17 -5.79 -8.60
CA ASP A 245 32.17 -5.37 -7.63
C ASP A 245 31.59 -5.49 -6.21
N GLU A 246 32.31 -6.18 -5.33
CA GLU A 246 32.04 -6.21 -3.88
C GLU A 246 31.93 -4.78 -3.29
N ALA A 247 32.63 -3.80 -3.88
CA ALA A 247 32.50 -2.38 -3.54
C ALA A 247 31.14 -1.79 -3.91
N ALA A 248 30.50 -2.22 -5.01
CA ALA A 248 29.14 -1.80 -5.35
C ALA A 248 28.12 -2.39 -4.36
N LEU A 249 28.39 -3.58 -3.81
CA LEU A 249 27.55 -4.25 -2.80
C LEU A 249 27.66 -3.62 -1.42
N GLU A 250 28.85 -3.22 -0.96
CA GLU A 250 29.03 -2.47 0.29
C GLU A 250 28.42 -1.07 0.21
N ASN A 251 28.54 -0.40 -0.95
CA ASN A 251 27.82 0.85 -1.22
C ASN A 251 26.29 0.66 -1.27
N LEU A 252 25.81 -0.50 -1.70
CA LEU A 252 24.39 -0.84 -1.67
C LEU A 252 23.88 -1.06 -0.23
N ASN A 253 24.65 -1.71 0.62
CA ASN A 253 24.31 -1.97 2.03
C ASN A 253 24.40 -0.71 2.91
N SER A 254 25.28 0.22 2.55
CA SER A 254 25.36 1.57 3.14
C SER A 254 24.39 2.56 2.51
N THR A 255 23.55 2.15 1.54
CA THR A 255 22.54 3.02 0.95
C THR A 255 21.66 3.58 2.09
N PRO A 256 21.52 4.92 2.21
CA PRO A 256 20.72 5.57 3.26
C PRO A 256 19.29 5.01 3.39
N ALA A 257 18.76 4.40 2.33
CA ALA A 257 17.48 3.71 2.30
C ALA A 257 17.37 2.57 3.34
N LEU A 258 18.42 1.78 3.57
CA LEU A 258 18.37 0.61 4.46
C LEU A 258 18.61 0.94 5.94
N THR A 259 19.15 2.13 6.22
CA THR A 259 19.45 2.58 7.58
C THR A 259 18.20 3.00 8.38
N GLY A 260 17.04 3.13 7.72
CA GLY A 260 15.80 3.61 8.34
C GLY A 260 15.78 5.11 8.65
N ALA A 261 16.74 5.88 8.13
CA ALA A 261 16.83 7.32 8.38
C ALA A 261 15.61 8.11 7.87
N ILE A 262 14.99 7.68 6.77
CA ILE A 262 13.83 8.36 6.19
C ILE A 262 12.59 8.21 7.09
N PRO A 263 12.17 6.99 7.53
CA PRO A 263 11.13 6.83 8.53
C PRO A 263 11.37 7.64 9.81
N ILE A 264 12.62 7.70 10.30
CA ILE A 264 13.00 8.48 11.49
C ILE A 264 12.76 9.98 11.23
N ALA A 265 13.22 10.52 10.11
CA ALA A 265 13.02 11.92 9.76
C ALA A 265 11.54 12.29 9.61
N ILE A 266 10.72 11.37 9.06
CA ILE A 266 9.27 11.55 8.95
C ILE A 266 8.64 11.60 10.35
N PHE A 267 9.06 10.70 11.25
CA PHE A 267 8.60 10.69 12.63
C PHE A 267 8.97 11.99 13.37
N ASP A 268 10.22 12.44 13.27
CA ASP A 268 10.67 13.68 13.90
C ASP A 268 9.88 14.90 13.39
N ALA A 269 9.64 14.95 12.07
CA ALA A 269 8.83 15.99 11.45
C ALA A 269 7.37 15.95 11.92
N ALA A 270 6.79 14.74 12.06
CA ALA A 270 5.44 14.56 12.58
C ALA A 270 5.35 15.02 14.05
N MET A 271 6.31 14.62 14.90
CA MET A 271 6.34 15.01 16.31
C MET A 271 6.41 16.53 16.46
N ARG A 272 7.25 17.22 15.67
CA ARG A 272 7.29 18.69 15.61
C ARG A 272 5.96 19.30 15.18
N GLN A 273 5.27 18.69 14.21
CA GLN A 273 4.00 19.20 13.68
C GLN A 273 2.83 19.06 14.67
N PHE A 274 2.85 18.04 15.53
CA PHE A 274 1.79 17.77 16.50
C PHE A 274 2.14 18.13 17.95
N GLY A 275 3.25 18.83 18.18
CA GLY A 275 3.65 19.27 19.53
C GLY A 275 4.00 18.11 20.46
N ASN A 276 4.68 17.08 19.92
CA ASN A 276 5.10 15.87 20.62
C ASN A 276 3.97 15.06 21.28
N ASP A 277 2.83 14.94 20.59
CA ASP A 277 1.71 14.09 21.03
C ASP A 277 2.12 12.61 21.14
N THR A 278 2.11 12.09 22.37
CA THR A 278 2.50 10.71 22.67
C THR A 278 1.55 9.66 22.09
N ALA A 279 0.29 10.01 21.79
CA ALA A 279 -0.63 9.09 21.13
C ALA A 279 -0.19 8.79 19.69
N ILE A 280 0.30 9.80 18.97
CA ILE A 280 0.82 9.63 17.60
C ILE A 280 2.07 8.77 17.64
N GLY A 281 2.96 9.01 18.61
CA GLY A 281 4.15 8.18 18.79
C GLY A 281 3.82 6.70 18.99
N HIS A 282 2.77 6.40 19.77
CA HIS A 282 2.28 5.04 19.95
C HIS A 282 1.72 4.42 18.66
N ASP A 283 0.94 5.18 17.89
CA ASP A 283 0.43 4.71 16.59
C ASP A 283 1.57 4.38 15.61
N PHE A 284 2.61 5.24 15.58
CA PHE A 284 3.83 5.00 14.81
C PHE A 284 4.58 3.75 15.28
N TYR A 285 4.75 3.58 16.59
CA TYR A 285 5.41 2.41 17.16
C TYR A 285 4.67 1.13 16.78
N THR A 286 3.34 1.12 16.95
CA THR A 286 2.49 -0.02 16.62
C THR A 286 2.61 -0.37 15.14
N MET A 287 2.52 0.62 14.26
CA MET A 287 2.67 0.41 12.82
C MET A 287 4.05 -0.15 12.46
N VAL A 288 5.14 0.41 13.00
CA VAL A 288 6.51 -0.04 12.72
C VAL A 288 6.74 -1.45 13.26
N SER A 289 6.12 -1.82 14.39
CA SER A 289 6.24 -3.15 14.99
C SER A 289 5.66 -4.28 14.13
N GLU A 290 4.77 -3.98 13.17
CA GLU A 290 4.26 -4.95 12.19
C GLU A 290 5.38 -5.48 11.26
N PHE A 291 6.48 -4.75 11.10
CA PHE A 291 7.53 -5.01 10.11
C PHE A 291 8.69 -5.86 10.65
N THR A 292 8.37 -7.01 11.26
CA THR A 292 9.33 -7.88 11.99
C THR A 292 10.58 -8.29 11.21
N LYS A 293 10.49 -8.42 9.88
CA LYS A 293 11.59 -8.86 8.99
C LYS A 293 12.53 -7.73 8.53
N THR A 294 12.37 -6.52 9.04
CA THR A 294 13.12 -5.35 8.55
C THR A 294 14.41 -5.15 9.36
N PRO A 295 15.58 -5.01 8.71
CA PRO A 295 16.86 -4.94 9.42
C PRO A 295 17.00 -3.69 10.31
N CYS A 296 16.43 -2.55 9.90
CA CYS A 296 16.49 -1.30 10.66
C CYS A 296 15.41 -1.16 11.74
N LEU A 297 14.59 -2.19 11.98
CA LEU A 297 13.42 -2.13 12.87
C LEU A 297 13.80 -1.65 14.29
N ARG A 298 14.80 -2.28 14.91
CA ARG A 298 15.23 -1.94 16.27
C ARG A 298 15.72 -0.49 16.36
N ARG A 299 16.44 0.00 15.35
CA ARG A 299 16.94 1.38 15.30
C ARG A 299 15.79 2.39 15.25
N VAL A 300 14.80 2.17 14.37
CA VAL A 300 13.63 3.05 14.24
C VAL A 300 12.80 3.05 15.53
N LEU A 301 12.53 1.88 16.11
CA LEU A 301 11.76 1.77 17.35
C LEU A 301 12.47 2.40 18.54
N SER A 302 13.79 2.23 18.66
CA SER A 302 14.58 2.83 19.74
C SER A 302 14.50 4.36 19.67
N HIS A 303 14.67 4.94 18.47
CA HIS A 303 14.55 6.38 18.26
C HIS A 303 13.16 6.93 18.60
N ILE A 304 12.09 6.22 18.21
CA ILE A 304 10.72 6.59 18.56
C ILE A 304 10.55 6.65 20.09
N VAL A 305 10.99 5.60 20.79
CA VAL A 305 10.89 5.51 22.25
C VAL A 305 11.72 6.59 22.93
N GLU A 306 12.97 6.79 22.52
CA GLU A 306 13.86 7.82 23.08
C GLU A 306 13.26 9.22 22.94
N THR A 307 12.70 9.54 21.76
CA THR A 307 12.06 10.83 21.50
C THR A 307 10.80 11.03 22.34
N MET A 308 9.98 9.99 22.48
CA MET A 308 8.77 10.03 23.32
C MET A 308 9.12 10.19 24.80
N MET A 309 10.11 9.44 25.28
CA MET A 309 10.55 9.46 26.67
C MET A 309 11.26 10.77 27.03
N ALA A 310 11.99 11.38 26.09
CA ALA A 310 12.56 12.71 26.27
C ALA A 310 11.48 13.82 26.34
N SER A 311 10.36 13.64 25.64
CA SER A 311 9.28 14.64 25.57
C SER A 311 8.33 14.57 26.77
N ASP A 312 7.81 13.38 27.08
CA ASP A 312 6.92 13.16 28.22
C ASP A 312 7.17 11.79 28.87
N PRO A 313 8.00 11.73 29.93
CA PRO A 313 8.29 10.50 30.64
C PRO A 313 7.09 9.86 31.36
N LYS A 314 6.03 10.63 31.63
CA LYS A 314 4.90 10.22 32.47
C LYS A 314 3.71 9.74 31.64
N SER A 315 3.74 9.89 30.33
CA SER A 315 2.69 9.39 29.45
C SER A 315 2.65 7.86 29.44
N SER A 316 1.44 7.31 29.59
CA SER A 316 1.18 5.87 29.48
C SER A 316 1.62 5.30 28.13
N HIS A 317 1.46 6.07 27.06
CA HIS A 317 1.82 5.69 25.69
C HIS A 317 3.34 5.61 25.49
N ALA A 318 4.12 6.49 26.11
CA ALA A 318 5.58 6.44 26.05
C ALA A 318 6.13 5.27 26.87
N GLN A 319 5.58 5.05 28.06
CA GLN A 319 5.97 3.97 28.96
C GLN A 319 5.68 2.59 28.38
N ILE A 320 4.52 2.37 27.75
CA ILE A 320 4.22 1.08 27.12
C ILE A 320 5.20 0.79 25.96
N CYS A 321 5.49 1.77 25.11
CA CYS A 321 6.48 1.61 24.03
C CYS A 321 7.88 1.30 24.60
N TYR A 322 8.28 1.94 25.70
CA TYR A 322 9.54 1.64 26.39
C TYR A 322 9.60 0.22 26.98
N ILE A 323 8.47 -0.25 27.53
CA ILE A 323 8.33 -1.62 28.05
C ILE A 323 8.39 -2.64 26.91
N MET A 324 7.76 -2.36 25.77
CA MET A 324 7.69 -3.29 24.63
C MET A 324 8.99 -3.38 23.81
N LEU A 325 9.85 -2.34 23.85
CA LEU A 325 11.05 -2.25 23.02
C LEU A 325 11.99 -3.47 23.08
N PRO A 326 12.28 -4.09 24.24
CA PRO A 326 13.18 -5.26 24.31
C PRO A 326 12.61 -6.47 23.58
N THR A 327 11.28 -6.65 23.62
CA THR A 327 10.58 -7.73 22.92
C THR A 327 10.33 -7.44 21.45
N ALA A 328 10.50 -6.19 21.02
CA ALA A 328 10.31 -5.82 19.62
C ALA A 328 11.40 -6.46 18.73
N ALA A 329 10.97 -6.97 17.57
CA ALA A 329 11.79 -7.71 16.61
C ALA A 329 12.26 -9.12 17.03
N ILE A 330 11.76 -9.68 18.14
CA ILE A 330 12.09 -11.04 18.58
C ILE A 330 10.87 -11.94 18.38
N GLU A 331 11.05 -13.06 17.66
CA GLU A 331 10.02 -14.08 17.56
C GLU A 331 9.73 -14.70 18.93
N ILE A 332 8.45 -14.90 19.25
CA ILE A 332 7.99 -15.39 20.56
C ILE A 332 8.55 -16.79 20.87
N THR A 333 8.82 -17.58 19.84
CA THR A 333 9.39 -18.94 19.91
C THR A 333 10.92 -18.95 20.05
N SER A 334 11.59 -17.80 19.95
CA SER A 334 13.04 -17.71 20.05
C SER A 334 13.53 -17.85 21.49
N ALA A 335 14.66 -18.54 21.68
CA ALA A 335 15.32 -18.67 22.98
C ALA A 335 15.75 -17.33 23.60
N GLN A 336 15.80 -16.25 22.81
CA GLN A 336 16.13 -14.90 23.28
C GLN A 336 14.92 -14.18 23.90
N PHE A 337 13.70 -14.63 23.61
CA PHE A 337 12.46 -13.98 24.03
C PHE A 337 12.29 -13.94 25.57
N PRO A 338 12.53 -15.01 26.34
CA PRO A 338 12.39 -14.96 27.80
C PRO A 338 13.30 -13.92 28.48
N ARG A 339 14.53 -13.74 27.98
CA ARG A 339 15.48 -12.73 28.51
C ARG A 339 15.01 -11.31 28.22
N ALA A 340 14.55 -11.08 26.99
CA ALA A 340 13.97 -9.80 26.59
C ALA A 340 12.69 -9.47 27.36
N PHE A 341 11.83 -10.48 27.58
CA PHE A 341 10.62 -10.33 28.37
C PHE A 341 10.94 -10.01 29.85
N GLY A 342 11.93 -10.66 30.45
CA GLY A 342 12.40 -10.32 31.80
C GLY A 342 12.89 -8.87 31.94
N THR A 343 13.55 -8.35 30.91
CA THR A 343 13.95 -6.93 30.84
C THR A 343 12.72 -6.01 30.77
N SER A 344 11.72 -6.40 29.97
CA SER A 344 10.45 -5.68 29.83
C SER A 344 9.66 -5.65 31.15
N LEU A 345 9.63 -6.75 31.91
CA LEU A 345 9.03 -6.81 33.24
C LEU A 345 9.75 -5.92 34.26
N SER A 346 11.08 -5.82 34.16
CA SER A 346 11.86 -4.93 35.02
C SER A 346 11.51 -3.45 34.73
N ARG A 347 11.38 -3.09 33.45
CA ARG A 347 10.91 -1.76 33.02
C ARG A 347 9.47 -1.47 33.46
N LEU A 348 8.58 -2.47 33.42
CA LEU A 348 7.21 -2.34 33.91
C LEU A 348 7.16 -2.02 35.41
N LYS A 349 7.98 -2.70 36.21
CA LYS A 349 8.09 -2.41 37.65
C LYS A 349 8.59 -0.99 37.91
N GLU A 350 9.59 -0.54 37.16
CA GLU A 350 10.10 0.83 37.23
C GLU A 350 9.03 1.87 36.89
N CYS A 351 8.28 1.67 35.79
CA CYS A 351 7.19 2.56 35.40
C CYS A 351 6.05 2.59 36.42
N ASN A 352 5.71 1.43 37.02
CA ASN A 352 4.69 1.36 38.07
C ASN A 352 5.11 2.10 39.34
N ASN A 353 6.40 2.07 39.70
CA ASN A 353 6.91 2.82 40.84
C ASN A 353 6.87 4.34 40.60
N GLN A 354 7.10 4.78 39.36
CA GLN A 354 7.04 6.19 38.97
C GLN A 354 5.60 6.72 38.88
N ASN A 355 4.62 5.85 38.57
CA ASN A 355 3.21 6.20 38.44
C ASN A 355 2.44 5.97 39.77
N THR A 356 2.75 6.76 40.80
CA THR A 356 2.05 6.67 42.09
C THR A 356 0.61 7.22 42.05
N THR A 357 0.21 7.88 40.95
CA THR A 357 -1.12 8.48 40.78
C THR A 357 -1.98 7.70 39.79
N GLY A 358 -2.82 6.79 40.28
CA GLY A 358 -4.15 6.39 39.75
C GLY A 358 -4.40 6.23 38.24
N ASN A 359 -3.37 6.15 37.39
CA ASN A 359 -3.52 6.25 35.95
C ASN A 359 -3.86 4.87 35.39
N LYS A 360 -5.16 4.55 35.34
CA LYS A 360 -5.71 3.30 34.79
C LYS A 360 -5.44 3.10 33.29
N SER A 361 -4.69 3.98 32.63
CA SER A 361 -4.35 3.91 31.20
C SER A 361 -3.21 2.92 30.91
N LEU A 362 -2.10 2.98 31.65
CA LEU A 362 -0.97 2.07 31.46
C LEU A 362 -1.36 0.59 31.67
N PRO A 363 -2.10 0.20 32.72
CA PRO A 363 -2.56 -1.18 32.87
C PRO A 363 -3.46 -1.66 31.72
N LYS A 364 -4.25 -0.78 31.08
CA LYS A 364 -5.06 -1.15 29.90
C LYS A 364 -4.17 -1.52 28.71
N GLU A 365 -3.17 -0.69 28.43
CA GLU A 365 -2.25 -0.94 27.32
C GLU A 365 -1.40 -2.20 27.56
N VAL A 366 -0.99 -2.45 28.80
CA VAL A 366 -0.29 -3.69 29.19
C VAL A 366 -1.17 -4.92 28.97
N VAL A 367 -2.47 -4.85 29.32
CA VAL A 367 -3.41 -5.94 29.05
C VAL A 367 -3.60 -6.14 27.55
N ALA A 368 -3.77 -5.07 26.77
CA ALA A 368 -3.91 -5.13 25.32
C ALA A 368 -2.68 -5.76 24.64
N TRP A 369 -1.47 -5.49 25.15
CA TRP A 369 -0.24 -6.10 24.69
C TRP A 369 -0.11 -7.58 25.09
N LEU A 370 -0.43 -7.95 26.33
CA LEU A 370 -0.25 -9.31 26.84
C LEU A 370 -1.32 -10.30 26.36
N GLN A 371 -2.55 -9.83 26.07
CA GLN A 371 -3.68 -10.70 25.72
C GLN A 371 -3.44 -11.54 24.45
N PRO A 372 -2.93 -10.99 23.33
CA PRO A 372 -2.59 -11.77 22.15
C PRO A 372 -1.42 -12.74 22.38
N LEU A 373 -0.44 -12.34 23.20
CA LEU A 373 0.75 -13.15 23.49
C LEU A 373 0.40 -14.43 24.26
N VAL A 374 -0.53 -14.35 25.21
CA VAL A 374 -0.99 -15.51 26.00
C VAL A 374 -1.82 -16.50 25.16
N THR A 375 -2.45 -16.03 24.08
CA THR A 375 -3.31 -16.84 23.21
C THR A 375 -2.51 -17.57 22.13
N THR A 376 -1.23 -17.24 21.96
CA THR A 376 -0.36 -17.88 20.96
C THR A 376 0.01 -19.30 21.40
N GLU A 377 -0.17 -20.29 20.51
CA GLU A 377 0.17 -21.69 20.80
C GLU A 377 1.69 -21.94 20.70
N GLY A 378 2.23 -22.77 21.59
CA GLY A 378 3.65 -23.20 21.55
C GLY A 378 4.62 -22.44 22.46
N LEU A 379 4.14 -21.63 23.41
CA LEU A 379 4.98 -21.00 24.43
C LEU A 379 5.38 -21.97 25.55
N ASP A 380 6.56 -21.73 26.13
CA ASP A 380 7.03 -22.40 27.34
C ASP A 380 5.98 -22.23 28.48
N PRO A 381 5.55 -23.33 29.13
CA PRO A 381 4.61 -23.30 30.26
C PRO A 381 5.03 -22.33 31.38
N ALA A 382 6.33 -22.17 31.64
CA ALA A 382 6.84 -21.24 32.64
C ALA A 382 6.61 -19.77 32.24
N LEU A 383 6.83 -19.45 30.96
CA LEU A 383 6.62 -18.11 30.41
C LEU A 383 5.13 -17.76 30.37
N CYS A 384 4.26 -18.71 29.99
CA CYS A 384 2.81 -18.57 30.07
C CYS A 384 2.33 -18.27 31.50
N LYS A 385 2.89 -18.95 32.51
CA LYS A 385 2.55 -18.70 33.93
C LYS A 385 2.94 -17.28 34.38
N VAL A 386 4.11 -16.79 33.95
CA VAL A 386 4.54 -15.42 34.25
C VAL A 386 3.63 -14.41 33.56
N MET A 387 3.34 -14.59 32.26
CA MET A 387 2.48 -13.69 31.48
C MET A 387 1.05 -13.61 32.04
N THR A 388 0.45 -14.75 32.39
CA THR A 388 -0.89 -14.81 33.00
C THR A 388 -0.93 -14.16 34.39
N THR A 389 0.13 -14.32 35.19
CA THR A 389 0.24 -13.67 36.50
C THR A 389 0.35 -12.15 36.34
N THR A 390 1.16 -11.67 35.39
CA THR A 390 1.29 -10.23 35.11
C THR A 390 0.01 -9.64 34.53
N LEU A 391 -0.71 -10.38 33.69
CA LEU A 391 -2.01 -9.98 33.14
C LEU A 391 -3.07 -9.87 34.24
N ARG A 392 -3.12 -10.83 35.17
CA ARG A 392 -4.01 -10.77 36.33
C ARG A 392 -3.71 -9.57 37.24
N ASN A 393 -2.44 -9.25 37.47
CA ASN A 393 -2.04 -8.10 38.27
C ASN A 393 -2.41 -6.76 37.58
N ALA A 394 -2.25 -6.68 36.25
CA ALA A 394 -2.67 -5.52 35.48
C ALA A 394 -4.21 -5.35 35.47
N GLN A 395 -4.97 -6.44 35.33
CA GLN A 395 -6.44 -6.45 35.46
C GLN A 395 -6.93 -6.10 36.87
N GLY A 396 -6.21 -6.57 37.90
CA GLY A 396 -6.49 -6.20 39.29
C GLY A 396 -6.26 -4.71 39.57
N SER A 397 -5.32 -4.07 38.86
CA SER A 397 -5.06 -2.64 38.95
C SER A 397 -6.07 -1.77 38.17
N LEU A 398 -6.92 -2.41 37.36
CA LEU A 398 -7.98 -1.76 36.57
C LEU A 398 -9.32 -1.68 37.30
N SER A 399 -9.59 -2.68 38.15
CA SER A 399 -10.75 -2.72 39.05
C SER A 399 -10.57 -1.62 40.10
#